data_AF-A0A3M1G2K4-F1
#
_entry.id   AF-A0A3M1G2K4-F1
#
_cell.length_a   1.000
_cell.length_b   1.000
_cell.length_c   1.000
_cell.angle_alpha   90.00
_cell.angle_beta   90.00
_cell.angle_gamma   90.00
#
_symmetry.space_group_name_H-M   'P 1'
#
loop_
_entity.id
_entity.type
_entity.pdbx_description
1 polymer ?
#
loop_
_entity_poly.entity_id
_entity_poly.type
_entity_poly.pdbx_seq_one_letter_code
_entity_poly.pdbx_strand_id
1 'polypeptide(L)'
;MESRLNSTRVLMRDYTDQEIARYVATGDPLDKAGGYAIQHRVFAPVADLEGCPAGVMGLPLADLVALLGRFGLRVQVNVPAICADLTGLPCCQDQGGTMTSLSG
;
A
#
# COMPACT_ATOMS: atom_id res chain seq x y z
N MET A 1 -25.16 -2.08 -5.70
CA MET A 1 -23.97 -1.30 -5.29
C MET A 1 -22.82 -2.29 -5.23
N GLU A 2 -21.80 -2.10 -6.06
CA GLU A 2 -20.63 -2.97 -6.13
C GLU A 2 -19.52 -2.35 -5.27
N SER A 3 -18.93 -3.14 -4.38
CA SER A 3 -17.86 -2.69 -3.49
C SER A 3 -16.81 -3.78 -3.32
N ARG A 4 -15.54 -3.40 -3.24
CA ARG A 4 -14.44 -4.29 -2.83
C ARG A 4 -13.78 -3.76 -1.57
N LEU A 5 -13.29 -4.67 -0.74
CA LEU A 5 -12.52 -4.37 0.45
C LEU A 5 -11.08 -4.84 0.22
N ASN A 6 -10.13 -3.94 0.49
CA ASN A 6 -8.71 -4.26 0.50
C ASN A 6 -8.17 -4.12 1.92
N SER A 7 -7.47 -5.14 2.40
CA SER A 7 -6.81 -5.12 3.71
C SER A 7 -5.33 -5.36 3.53
N THR A 8 -4.51 -4.54 4.19
CA THR A 8 -3.05 -4.62 4.14
C THR A 8 -2.51 -4.60 5.55
N ARG A 9 -1.63 -5.55 5.87
CA ARG A 9 -0.94 -5.61 7.15
C ARG A 9 0.41 -4.93 7.00
N VAL A 10 0.68 -3.97 7.87
CA VAL A 10 1.93 -3.20 7.88
C VAL A 10 2.64 -3.46 9.19
N LEU A 11 3.81 -4.08 9.13
CA LEU A 11 4.68 -4.27 10.27
C LEU A 11 5.57 -3.05 10.42
N MET A 12 5.43 -2.37 11.55
CA MET A 12 6.29 -1.25 11.90
C MET A 12 7.66 -1.77 12.35
N ARG A 13 8.73 -1.07 11.98
CA ARG A 13 10.08 -1.33 12.52
C ARG A 13 10.13 -0.89 13.98
N ASP A 14 11.05 -1.48 14.75
CA ASP A 14 11.38 -0.97 16.08
C ASP A 14 12.11 0.38 15.97
N TYR A 15 11.50 1.44 16.50
CA TYR A 15 12.09 2.78 16.62
C TYR A 15 12.43 3.09 18.07
N THR A 16 13.47 3.88 18.26
CA THR A 16 13.73 4.56 19.53
C THR A 16 12.80 5.77 19.70
N ASP A 17 12.53 6.14 20.95
CA ASP A 17 11.77 7.37 21.27
C ASP A 17 12.41 8.62 20.62
N GLN A 18 13.73 8.63 20.46
CA GLN A 18 14.45 9.73 19.82
C GLN A 18 14.16 9.83 18.32
N GLU A 19 14.05 8.70 17.61
CA GLU A 19 13.66 8.68 16.19
C GLU A 19 12.22 9.15 16.01
N ILE A 20 11.32 8.69 16.88
CA ILE A 20 9.91 9.11 16.87
C ILE A 20 9.81 10.61 17.10
N ALA A 21 10.47 11.13 18.14
CA ALA A 21 10.46 12.57 18.45
C ALA A 21 11.00 13.42 17.29
N ARG A 22 12.08 12.96 16.64
CA ARG A 22 12.65 13.64 15.46
C ARG A 22 11.68 13.65 14.29
N TYR A 23 10.98 12.54 14.05
CA TYR A 23 9.98 12.44 12.99
C TYR A 23 8.76 13.33 13.27
N VAL A 24 8.25 13.33 14.51
CA VAL A 24 7.15 14.23 14.92
C VAL A 24 7.53 15.69 14.76
N ALA A 25 8.78 16.05 15.08
CA ALA A 25 9.27 17.42 14.95
C ALA A 25 9.32 17.93 13.51
N THR A 26 9.30 17.06 12.48
CA THR A 26 9.23 17.53 11.08
C THR A 26 7.84 18.05 10.70
N GLY A 27 6.80 17.71 11.47
CA GLY A 27 5.41 18.03 11.15
C GLY A 27 4.78 17.14 10.07
N ASP A 28 5.58 16.33 9.37
CA ASP A 28 5.12 15.37 8.36
C ASP A 28 4.03 14.38 8.82
N PRO A 29 4.03 13.85 10.06
CA PRO A 29 3.03 12.87 10.46
C PRO A 29 1.64 13.47 10.70
N LEU A 30 1.52 14.79 10.86
CA LEU A 30 0.28 15.43 11.31
C LEU A 30 -0.81 15.52 10.22
N ASP A 31 -0.45 15.37 8.94
CA ASP A 31 -1.36 15.41 7.79
C ASP A 31 -1.58 14.03 7.14
N LYS A 32 -1.19 12.95 7.84
CA LYS A 32 -1.26 11.58 7.30
C LYS A 32 -2.14 10.71 8.19
N ALA A 33 -3.14 10.06 7.59
CA ALA A 33 -3.96 9.08 8.30
C ALA A 33 -3.05 7.97 8.87
N GLY A 34 -3.11 7.76 10.19
CA GLY A 34 -2.23 6.83 10.91
C GLY A 34 -0.88 7.41 11.36
N GLY A 35 -0.56 8.66 11.05
CA GLY A 35 0.62 9.35 11.58
C GLY A 35 1.96 8.91 10.97
N TYR A 36 1.97 8.23 9.82
CA TYR A 36 3.21 7.86 9.13
C TYR A 36 3.04 7.91 7.61
N ALA A 37 4.14 8.16 6.90
CA ALA A 37 4.21 7.96 5.45
C ALA A 37 5.00 6.68 5.18
N ILE A 38 4.37 5.68 4.56
CA ILE A 38 5.05 4.41 4.22
C ILE A 38 6.35 4.61 3.41
N GLN A 39 6.42 5.69 2.62
CA GLN A 39 7.60 6.08 1.83
C GLN A 39 8.49 7.14 2.50
N HIS A 40 8.36 7.41 3.80
CA HIS A 40 9.19 8.45 4.43
C HIS A 40 10.67 8.04 4.42
N ARG A 41 11.45 8.61 3.49
CA ARG A 41 12.84 8.20 3.19
C ARG A 41 13.79 8.20 4.39
N VAL A 42 13.56 9.07 5.37
CA VAL A 42 14.45 9.24 6.53
C VAL A 42 14.01 8.41 7.74
N PHE A 43 12.70 8.29 7.96
CA PHE A 43 12.16 7.58 9.12
C PHE A 43 12.02 6.08 8.85
N ALA A 44 11.73 5.72 7.58
CA ALA A 44 11.51 4.36 7.12
C ALA A 44 10.62 3.55 8.08
N PRO A 45 9.33 3.94 8.20
CA PRO A 45 8.44 3.47 9.24
C PRO A 45 7.90 2.03 9.04
N VAL A 46 8.42 1.26 8.08
CA VAL A 46 7.86 -0.05 7.78
C VAL A 46 9.00 -1.06 7.71
N ALA A 47 8.90 -2.12 8.51
CA ALA A 47 9.79 -3.28 8.45
C ALA A 47 9.31 -4.28 7.41
N ASP A 48 8.00 -4.48 7.31
CA ASP A 48 7.41 -5.40 6.34
C ASP A 48 5.98 -4.98 5.97
N LEU A 49 5.53 -5.38 4.78
CA LEU A 49 4.18 -5.12 4.29
C LEU A 49 3.63 -6.36 3.58
N GLU A 50 2.48 -6.83 4.06
CA GLU A 50 1.71 -7.91 3.45
C GLU A 50 0.37 -7.38 2.95
N GLY A 51 0.23 -7.26 1.63
CA GLY A 51 -1.01 -6.78 0.99
C GLY A 51 -0.73 -5.76 -0.11
N CYS A 52 -1.48 -4.65 -0.11
CA CYS A 52 -1.44 -3.65 -1.16
C CYS A 52 -0.80 -2.32 -0.73
N PRO A 53 0.40 -1.98 -1.23
CA PRO A 53 1.01 -0.67 -1.01
C PRO A 53 0.12 0.49 -1.48
N ALA A 54 -0.51 0.36 -2.66
CA ALA A 54 -1.44 1.36 -3.17
C ALA A 54 -2.73 1.46 -2.32
N GLY A 55 -3.15 0.34 -1.70
CA GLY A 55 -4.24 0.32 -0.73
C GLY A 55 -3.89 1.10 0.54
N VAL A 56 -2.67 0.96 1.07
CA VAL A 56 -2.17 1.75 2.21
C VAL A 56 -2.12 3.24 1.87
N MET A 57 -1.77 3.58 0.63
CA MET A 57 -1.79 4.97 0.15
C MET A 57 -3.21 5.51 -0.13
N GLY A 58 -4.23 4.67 -0.07
CA GLY A 58 -5.64 5.07 -0.13
C GLY A 58 -6.41 4.63 -1.40
N LEU A 59 -5.77 3.99 -2.38
CA LEU A 59 -6.45 3.51 -3.57
C LEU A 59 -5.86 2.18 -4.10
N PRO A 60 -6.50 1.03 -3.85
CA PRO A 60 -6.04 -0.26 -4.36
C PRO A 60 -6.31 -0.37 -5.86
N LEU A 61 -5.27 -0.12 -6.67
CA LEU A 61 -5.41 -0.01 -8.13
C LEU A 61 -5.86 -1.31 -8.80
N ALA A 62 -5.47 -2.48 -8.29
CA ALA A 62 -5.94 -3.76 -8.80
C ALA A 62 -7.47 -3.93 -8.61
N ASP A 63 -7.98 -3.64 -7.41
CA ASP A 63 -9.42 -3.69 -7.12
C ASP A 63 -10.20 -2.67 -7.95
N LEU A 64 -9.64 -1.47 -8.17
CA LEU A 64 -10.24 -0.44 -9.02
C LEU A 64 -10.36 -0.92 -10.47
N VAL A 65 -9.29 -1.48 -11.05
CA VAL A 65 -9.31 -2.03 -12.42
C VAL A 65 -10.35 -3.13 -12.55
N ALA A 66 -10.40 -4.04 -11.58
CA ALA A 66 -11.40 -5.11 -11.56
C ALA A 66 -12.83 -4.56 -11.50
N LEU A 67 -13.09 -3.56 -10.64
CA LEU A 67 -14.40 -2.89 -10.55
C LEU A 67 -14.77 -2.17 -11.85
N LEU A 68 -13.86 -1.38 -12.43
CA LEU A 68 -14.07 -0.68 -13.70
C LEU A 68 -14.44 -1.66 -14.82
N GLY A 69 -13.78 -2.82 -14.87
CA GLY A 69 -14.09 -3.90 -15.81
C GLY A 69 -15.54 -4.39 -15.70
N ARG A 70 -16.12 -4.43 -14.49
CA ARG A 70 -17.54 -4.80 -14.28
C ARG A 70 -18.52 -3.77 -14.83
N PHE A 71 -18.09 -2.52 -14.97
CA PHE A 71 -18.86 -1.46 -15.63
C PHE A 71 -18.57 -1.35 -17.13
N GLY A 72 -17.83 -2.30 -17.71
CA GLY A 72 -17.48 -2.29 -19.13
C GLY A 72 -16.35 -1.32 -19.50
N LEU A 73 -15.69 -0.71 -18.51
CA LEU A 73 -14.57 0.18 -18.71
C LEU A 73 -13.27 -0.62 -18.72
N ARG A 74 -12.54 -0.59 -19.84
CA ARG A 74 -11.25 -1.29 -19.98
C ARG A 74 -10.10 -0.34 -19.72
N VAL A 75 -9.22 -0.73 -18.80
CA VAL A 75 -7.96 -0.04 -18.55
C VAL A 75 -6.88 -0.63 -19.46
N GLN A 76 -6.31 0.17 -20.35
CA GLN A 76 -5.35 -0.27 -21.38
C GLN A 76 -3.88 0.01 -21.03
N VAL A 77 -3.57 0.17 -19.75
CA VAL A 77 -2.20 0.42 -19.26
C VAL A 77 -1.76 -0.71 -18.33
N ASN A 78 -0.45 -0.91 -18.20
CA ASN A 78 0.11 -1.89 -17.27
C ASN A 78 0.07 -1.36 -15.83
N VAL A 79 -1.10 -1.50 -15.19
CA VAL A 79 -1.35 -1.01 -13.84
C VAL A 79 -0.38 -1.60 -12.80
N PRO A 80 -0.08 -2.92 -12.79
CA PRO A 80 0.90 -3.47 -11.87
C PRO A 80 2.28 -2.82 -11.97
N ALA A 81 2.77 -2.55 -13.19
CA ALA A 81 4.06 -1.90 -13.39
C ALA A 81 4.04 -0.44 -12.89
N ILE A 82 3.04 0.34 -13.29
CA ILE A 82 2.90 1.75 -12.87
C ILE A 82 2.79 1.85 -11.35
N CYS A 83 2.00 0.97 -10.75
CA CYS A 83 1.84 0.88 -9.30
C CYS A 83 3.17 0.55 -8.61
N ALA A 84 3.96 -0.39 -9.15
CA ALA A 84 5.26 -0.70 -8.60
C ALA A 84 6.22 0.49 -8.67
N ASP A 85 6.23 1.21 -9.79
CA ASP A 85 7.07 2.39 -9.99
C ASP A 85 6.69 3.54 -9.03
N LEU A 86 5.39 3.79 -8.85
CA LEU A 86 4.88 4.84 -7.96
C LEU A 86 5.07 4.51 -6.48
N THR A 87 4.88 3.24 -6.13
CA THR A 87 4.91 2.82 -4.72
C THR A 87 6.30 2.43 -4.24
N GLY A 88 7.21 2.07 -5.15
CA GLY A 88 8.52 1.49 -4.83
C GLY A 88 8.43 0.06 -4.30
N LEU A 89 7.25 -0.56 -4.33
CA LEU A 89 6.96 -1.90 -3.81
C LEU A 89 6.19 -2.70 -4.87
N PRO A 90 6.28 -4.04 -4.90
CA PRO A 90 5.46 -4.85 -5.79
C PRO A 90 3.97 -4.51 -5.62
N CYS A 91 3.28 -4.25 -6.73
CA CYS A 91 1.87 -3.93 -6.65
C CYS A 91 1.07 -5.15 -6.17
N CYS A 92 -0.02 -4.91 -5.44
CA CYS A 92 -0.95 -5.97 -5.12
C CYS A 92 -1.55 -6.58 -6.40
N GLN A 93 -1.66 -7.90 -6.41
CA GLN A 93 -2.41 -8.60 -7.44
C GLN A 93 -3.91 -8.55 -7.11
N ASP A 94 -4.75 -8.68 -8.13
CA ASP A 94 -6.20 -8.86 -7.96
C ASP A 94 -6.42 -10.12 -7.12
N GLN A 95 -6.82 -9.96 -5.86
CA GLN A 95 -7.06 -11.08 -4.96
C GLN A 95 -8.42 -11.71 -5.28
N GLY A 96 -8.53 -12.30 -6.46
CA GLY A 96 -9.52 -13.32 -6.79
C GLY A 96 -9.09 -14.69 -6.27
N GLY A 97 -8.88 -14.82 -4.96
CA GLY A 97 -8.69 -16.10 -4.25
C GLY A 97 -7.71 -17.12 -4.87
N THR A 98 -6.43 -17.06 -4.50
CA THR A 98 -5.69 -18.29 -4.13
C THR A 98 -4.46 -17.91 -3.31
N MET A 99 -4.39 -18.45 -2.10
CA MET A 99 -3.22 -18.41 -1.23
C MET A 99 -2.12 -19.24 -1.89
N THR A 100 -1.16 -18.60 -2.57
CA THR A 100 0.04 -19.29 -3.05
C THR A 100 0.93 -19.58 -1.84
N SER A 101 0.79 -20.80 -1.31
CA SER A 101 1.76 -21.42 -0.41
C SER A 101 3.13 -21.43 -1.09
N LEU A 102 4.06 -20.61 -0.61
CA LEU A 102 5.48 -20.83 -0.86
C LEU A 102 5.94 -21.95 0.06
N SER A 103 5.87 -23.16 -0.48
CA SER A 103 6.54 -24.36 0.03
C SER A 103 7.76 -24.60 -0.84
N GLY A 104 8.95 -24.68 -0.22
CA GLY A 104 10.20 -25.10 -0.87
C GLY A 104 11.41 -24.30 -0.42
#